data_AF-A0A510V8I7-F1
#
_entry.id   AF-A0A510V8I7-F1
#
_cell.length_a   1.000
_cell.length_b   1.000
_cell.length_c   1.000
_cell.angle_alpha   90.00
_cell.angle_beta   90.00
_cell.angle_gamma   90.00
#
_symmetry.space_group_name_H-M   'P 1'
#
loop_
_entity.id
_entity.type
_entity.pdbx_description
1 polymer ?
#
loop_
_entity_poly.entity_id
_entity_poly.type
_entity_poly.pdbx_seq_one_letter_code
_entity_poly.pdbx_strand_id
1 'polypeptide(L)'
;MTTTLVRRLAGALAALALLVTGALALAGPTVAADPVRVMTLGDSITGSPGCWRALLWQKLQQNGYTNVDMVGTLPAQGCGVAHDGDNEGHGGFLVTSVAAQNQLVGWLSATDPDVVVMHFATNDVWSNKSPQEILGAWTTLVQQMRASNPAMKILVAQIIPVAPSSCGDCPQRTVNLNAAIPAWAAGLSTAASPITVVDQWTGWNAATDTSDGVHPNDAGIVKLADRWYPALAAALTGTTPTPTPTVTPTPTVTPTPTVSPSPSPTFTMPPADGCTATYTVASQWPGGFVATVRVKPWAVALAGWKVTVTLPDGAVTHAWSSSPTTSGSATTFASAAWNGSVPAGGSVEFGFQGTGSPTASQVACTRA
;
A
#
# COMPACT_ATOMS: atom_id res chain seq x y z
N MET A 1 67.19 -75.85 -18.58
CA MET A 1 65.75 -75.78 -18.25
C MET A 1 65.40 -74.31 -18.14
N THR A 2 65.02 -73.68 -19.25
CA THR A 2 63.63 -73.29 -19.63
C THR A 2 63.24 -71.86 -19.20
N THR A 3 63.37 -70.98 -20.18
CA THR A 3 62.60 -69.78 -20.57
C THR A 3 61.20 -69.51 -19.96
N THR A 4 61.02 -68.23 -19.58
CA THR A 4 59.92 -67.28 -19.93
C THR A 4 58.49 -67.52 -19.41
N LEU A 5 57.90 -66.51 -18.73
CA LEU A 5 56.57 -66.01 -19.08
C LEU A 5 56.35 -64.54 -18.66
N VAL A 6 55.71 -63.81 -19.57
CA VAL A 6 55.46 -62.37 -19.63
C VAL A 6 54.07 -62.04 -19.07
N ARG A 7 53.88 -60.90 -18.37
CA ARG A 7 52.67 -60.05 -18.54
C ARG A 7 52.83 -58.64 -17.95
N ARG A 8 52.62 -57.64 -18.81
CA ARG A 8 52.47 -56.20 -18.52
C ARG A 8 50.99 -55.86 -18.27
N LEU A 9 50.78 -54.68 -17.66
CA LEU A 9 49.60 -53.78 -17.70
C LEU A 9 48.43 -54.00 -16.72
N ALA A 10 48.40 -53.16 -15.68
CA ALA A 10 47.30 -52.28 -15.22
C ALA A 10 47.85 -51.56 -13.97
N GLY A 11 47.83 -50.25 -13.78
CA GLY A 11 46.91 -49.22 -14.22
C GLY A 11 46.82 -48.27 -13.02
N ALA A 12 47.12 -47.00 -13.23
CA ALA A 12 47.11 -45.96 -12.21
C ALA A 12 45.85 -45.99 -11.34
N LEU A 13 45.99 -45.88 -10.01
CA LEU A 13 45.04 -45.29 -9.04
C LEU A 13 45.41 -45.72 -7.60
N ALA A 14 46.37 -45.05 -6.97
CA ALA A 14 46.47 -44.97 -5.50
C ALA A 14 47.41 -43.82 -5.07
N ALA A 15 47.37 -42.70 -5.77
CA ALA A 15 47.99 -41.45 -5.33
C ALA A 15 46.89 -40.40 -5.21
N LEU A 16 45.93 -40.64 -4.31
CA LEU A 16 44.91 -39.65 -3.93
C LEU A 16 44.39 -39.95 -2.52
N ALA A 17 45.29 -40.08 -1.56
CA ALA A 17 44.96 -40.23 -0.15
C ALA A 17 45.93 -39.41 0.71
N LEU A 18 46.11 -38.14 0.37
CA LEU A 18 46.74 -37.13 1.23
C LEU A 18 46.24 -35.77 0.73
N LEU A 19 45.72 -34.93 1.64
CA LEU A 19 45.05 -33.63 1.43
C LEU A 19 43.51 -33.63 1.50
N VAL A 20 42.96 -34.17 2.60
CA VAL A 20 41.71 -33.63 3.18
C VAL A 20 41.95 -33.39 4.67
N THR A 21 42.91 -32.53 5.00
CA THR A 21 42.93 -31.87 6.32
C THR A 21 41.84 -30.80 6.27
N GLY A 22 40.77 -31.03 7.02
CA GLY A 22 39.61 -30.16 7.06
C GLY A 22 39.96 -28.73 7.45
N ALA A 23 39.77 -27.82 6.50
CA ALA A 23 39.45 -26.44 6.83
C ALA A 23 38.00 -26.42 7.32
N LEU A 24 37.79 -26.75 8.60
CA LEU A 24 36.64 -26.19 9.31
C LEU A 24 36.92 -24.69 9.40
N ALA A 25 36.47 -23.95 8.39
CA ALA A 25 36.27 -22.52 8.53
C ALA A 25 35.27 -22.36 9.67
N LEU A 26 35.76 -21.97 10.85
CA LEU A 26 34.91 -21.38 11.88
C LEU A 26 34.33 -20.13 11.23
N ALA A 27 33.13 -20.25 10.68
CA ALA A 27 32.32 -19.09 10.35
C ALA A 27 32.15 -18.35 11.67
N GLY A 28 32.89 -17.25 11.84
CA GLY A 28 32.66 -16.33 12.95
C GLY A 28 31.19 -15.90 12.93
N PRO A 29 30.62 -15.51 14.07
CA PRO A 29 29.25 -15.01 14.10
C PRO A 29 29.13 -13.87 13.08
N THR A 30 28.30 -14.07 12.06
CA THR A 30 27.91 -13.00 11.16
C THR A 30 27.16 -11.98 12.00
N VAL A 31 27.76 -10.82 12.24
CA VAL A 31 27.06 -9.69 12.86
C VAL A 31 25.88 -9.35 11.94
N ALA A 32 24.66 -9.44 12.46
CA ALA A 32 23.47 -9.04 11.72
C ALA A 32 23.63 -7.56 11.35
N ALA A 33 23.36 -7.21 10.09
CA ALA A 33 23.39 -5.81 9.67
C ALA A 33 22.37 -5.01 10.50
N ASP A 34 22.70 -3.77 10.85
CA ASP A 34 21.74 -2.88 11.52
C ASP A 34 20.48 -2.71 10.64
N PRO A 35 19.28 -2.60 11.25
CA PRO A 35 18.05 -2.41 10.50
C PRO A 35 18.07 -1.08 9.74
N VAL A 36 17.48 -1.08 8.54
CA VAL A 36 17.30 0.17 7.79
C VAL A 36 16.16 0.95 8.42
N ARG A 37 16.44 2.19 8.83
CA ARG A 37 15.46 3.04 9.52
C ARG A 37 14.63 3.86 8.54
N VAL A 38 13.31 3.69 8.62
CA VAL A 38 12.36 4.28 7.69
C VAL A 38 11.44 5.24 8.44
N MET A 39 11.58 6.54 8.18
CA MET A 39 10.68 7.56 8.70
C MET A 39 9.54 7.81 7.71
N THR A 40 8.30 7.55 8.13
CA THR A 40 7.11 8.03 7.40
C THR A 40 6.75 9.42 7.91
N LEU A 41 7.01 10.44 7.09
CA LEU A 41 6.83 11.85 7.40
C LEU A 41 5.57 12.39 6.73
N GLY A 42 4.75 13.13 7.47
CA GLY A 42 3.62 13.81 6.84
C GLY A 42 2.65 14.50 7.76
N ASP A 43 1.46 14.72 7.22
CA ASP A 43 0.32 15.30 7.92
C ASP A 43 -0.63 14.22 8.48
N SER A 44 -1.93 14.52 8.61
CA SER A 44 -2.93 13.59 9.12
C SER A 44 -3.09 12.34 8.27
N ILE A 45 -2.79 12.38 6.97
CA ILE A 45 -2.86 11.20 6.11
C ILE A 45 -1.80 10.16 6.52
N THR A 46 -0.65 10.63 6.99
CA THR A 46 0.38 9.78 7.59
C THR A 46 0.01 9.42 9.03
N GLY A 47 -0.51 10.37 9.81
CA GLY A 47 -0.65 10.26 11.25
C GLY A 47 -2.04 10.03 11.84
N SER A 48 -3.13 9.74 11.11
CA SER A 48 -4.42 9.42 11.78
C SER A 48 -5.43 8.69 10.87
N PRO A 49 -5.74 7.40 11.10
CA PRO A 49 -4.94 6.43 11.87
C PRO A 49 -3.70 5.98 11.11
N GLY A 50 -3.52 6.43 9.86
CA GLY A 50 -2.32 6.14 9.06
C GLY A 50 -2.11 4.66 8.77
N CYS A 51 -3.16 3.83 8.76
CA CYS A 51 -3.02 2.36 8.70
C CYS A 51 -2.40 1.83 7.41
N TRP A 52 -2.19 2.67 6.40
CA TRP A 52 -1.37 2.30 5.25
C TRP A 52 0.07 1.98 5.66
N ARG A 53 0.58 2.59 6.75
CA ARG A 53 1.90 2.26 7.32
C ARG A 53 1.94 0.83 7.84
N ALA A 54 0.91 0.42 8.56
CA ALA A 54 0.77 -0.95 9.05
C ALA A 54 0.75 -1.97 7.90
N LEU A 55 -0.05 -1.70 6.85
CA LEU A 55 -0.10 -2.56 5.66
C LEU A 55 1.21 -2.56 4.87
N LEU A 56 1.88 -1.41 4.76
CA LEU A 56 3.18 -1.28 4.11
C LEU A 56 4.25 -2.10 4.85
N TRP A 57 4.33 -1.97 6.17
CA TRP A 57 5.23 -2.75 7.00
C TRP A 57 4.97 -4.25 6.84
N GLN A 58 3.71 -4.68 6.88
CA GLN A 58 3.38 -6.10 6.66
C GLN A 58 3.80 -6.60 5.29
N LYS A 59 3.61 -5.80 4.22
CA LYS A 59 4.09 -6.15 2.88
C LYS A 59 5.61 -6.30 2.85
N LEU A 60 6.35 -5.44 3.53
CA LEU A 60 7.81 -5.57 3.68
C LEU A 60 8.16 -6.91 4.35
N GLN A 61 7.57 -7.20 5.53
CA GLN A 61 7.84 -8.44 6.25
C GLN A 61 7.51 -9.69 5.41
N GLN A 62 6.35 -9.70 4.74
CA GLN A 62 5.89 -10.81 3.91
C GLN A 62 6.79 -11.06 2.70
N ASN A 63 7.52 -10.05 2.24
CA ASN A 63 8.43 -10.14 1.10
C ASN A 63 9.90 -10.21 1.52
N GLY A 64 10.19 -10.53 2.79
CA GLY A 64 11.54 -10.80 3.27
C GLY A 64 12.34 -9.57 3.73
N TYR A 65 11.76 -8.38 3.69
CA TYR A 65 12.37 -7.14 4.20
C TYR A 65 12.23 -7.03 5.72
N THR A 66 12.73 -8.03 6.44
CA THR A 66 12.52 -8.20 7.89
C THR A 66 13.42 -7.35 8.77
N ASN A 67 14.48 -6.77 8.20
CA ASN A 67 15.46 -5.92 8.90
C ASN A 67 15.18 -4.44 8.63
N VAL A 68 13.94 -4.01 8.93
CA VAL A 68 13.46 -2.64 8.78
C VAL A 68 12.92 -2.17 10.12
N ASP A 69 13.32 -0.97 10.52
CA ASP A 69 12.89 -0.28 11.73
C ASP A 69 12.09 0.95 11.31
N MET A 70 10.80 1.02 11.62
CA MET A 70 10.03 2.23 11.37
C MET A 70 10.38 3.22 12.47
N VAL A 71 10.69 4.46 12.11
CA VAL A 71 11.15 5.44 13.10
C VAL A 71 10.37 6.75 13.03
N GLY A 72 10.21 7.38 14.18
CA GLY A 72 9.50 8.64 14.32
C GLY A 72 9.30 8.98 15.79
N THR A 73 9.03 10.24 16.10
CA THR A 73 8.78 10.66 17.48
C THR A 73 7.37 10.33 17.98
N LEU A 74 6.46 9.95 17.06
CA LEU A 74 5.09 9.57 17.39
C LEU A 74 4.95 8.04 17.43
N PRO A 75 4.26 7.51 18.44
CA PRO A 75 4.11 6.07 18.60
C PRO A 75 3.21 5.45 17.53
N ALA A 76 3.27 4.13 17.44
CA ALA A 76 2.32 3.31 16.69
C ALA A 76 0.85 3.66 16.98
N GLN A 77 0.06 3.70 15.91
CA GLN A 77 -1.38 3.93 15.98
C GLN A 77 -2.11 2.60 15.80
N GLY A 78 -3.18 2.41 16.55
CA GLY A 78 -3.94 1.16 16.52
C GLY A 78 -4.62 0.94 15.16
N CYS A 79 -4.18 -0.07 14.42
CA CYS A 79 -4.70 -0.44 13.09
C CYS A 79 -5.23 -1.87 13.00
N GLY A 80 -5.46 -2.52 14.15
CA GLY A 80 -5.99 -3.88 14.22
C GLY A 80 -5.04 -4.98 13.75
N VAL A 81 -3.79 -4.62 13.40
CA VAL A 81 -2.76 -5.56 12.97
C VAL A 81 -1.42 -5.25 13.64
N ALA A 82 -0.63 -6.30 13.92
CA ALA A 82 0.72 -6.13 14.44
C ALA A 82 1.62 -5.49 13.38
N HIS A 83 2.33 -4.45 13.79
CA HIS A 83 3.29 -3.73 12.97
C HIS A 83 4.22 -2.89 13.85
N ASP A 84 5.37 -2.54 13.30
CA ASP A 84 6.13 -1.39 13.77
C ASP A 84 5.47 -0.12 13.21
N GLY A 85 5.04 0.77 14.10
CA GLY A 85 4.15 1.86 13.77
C GLY A 85 4.69 3.25 14.11
N ASP A 86 5.94 3.34 14.56
CA ASP A 86 6.57 4.62 14.82
C ASP A 86 6.58 5.46 13.55
N ASN A 87 6.28 6.75 13.70
CA ASN A 87 6.02 7.63 12.57
C ASN A 87 6.23 9.10 12.91
N GLU A 88 6.24 9.93 11.88
CA GLU A 88 6.36 11.38 11.97
C GLU A 88 5.17 12.04 11.24
N GLY A 89 3.95 11.54 11.50
CA GLY A 89 2.70 12.02 10.93
C GLY A 89 1.97 13.01 11.86
N HIS A 90 1.94 14.29 11.51
CA HIS A 90 1.40 15.36 12.35
C HIS A 90 0.10 15.94 11.81
N GLY A 91 -1.03 15.56 12.42
CA GLY A 91 -2.35 16.02 12.00
C GLY A 91 -2.48 17.55 12.00
N GLY A 92 -2.96 18.11 10.88
CA GLY A 92 -3.15 19.55 10.71
C GLY A 92 -1.88 20.36 10.42
N PHE A 93 -0.70 19.75 10.40
CA PHE A 93 0.53 20.48 10.16
C PHE A 93 0.64 20.87 8.67
N LEU A 94 1.25 22.03 8.43
CA LEU A 94 1.62 22.49 7.10
C LEU A 94 3.12 22.30 6.91
N VAL A 95 3.52 21.76 5.76
CA VAL A 95 4.95 21.58 5.44
C VAL A 95 5.68 22.91 5.39
N THR A 96 5.01 23.98 4.94
CA THR A 96 5.54 25.35 4.96
C THR A 96 5.84 25.85 6.37
N SER A 97 5.00 25.49 7.35
CA SER A 97 5.22 25.85 8.76
C SER A 97 6.34 25.02 9.38
N VAL A 98 6.36 23.71 9.13
CA VAL A 98 7.42 22.79 9.58
C VAL A 98 8.80 23.24 9.10
N ALA A 99 8.90 23.60 7.81
CA ALA A 99 10.14 24.10 7.23
C ALA A 99 10.57 25.43 7.87
N ALA A 100 9.66 26.40 7.98
CA ALA A 100 9.95 27.71 8.56
C ALA A 100 10.40 27.64 10.03
N GLN A 101 9.91 26.66 10.78
CA GLN A 101 10.20 26.46 12.19
C GLN A 101 11.36 25.47 12.44
N ASN A 102 11.98 24.92 11.39
CA ASN A 102 13.03 23.89 11.48
C ASN A 102 12.63 22.67 12.33
N GLN A 103 11.35 22.30 12.38
CA GLN A 103 10.88 21.22 13.26
C GLN A 103 11.48 19.85 12.89
N LEU A 104 11.69 19.60 11.59
CA LEU A 104 12.24 18.33 11.11
C LEU A 104 13.66 18.06 11.63
N VAL A 105 14.46 19.10 11.94
CA VAL A 105 15.83 18.91 12.47
C VAL A 105 15.80 18.14 13.80
N GLY A 106 14.84 18.45 14.68
CA GLY A 106 14.67 17.75 15.95
C GLY A 106 14.24 16.29 15.77
N TRP A 107 13.31 16.05 14.84
CA TRP A 107 12.84 14.69 14.52
C TRP A 107 13.96 13.83 13.93
N LEU A 108 14.70 14.36 12.95
CA LEU A 108 15.87 13.69 12.36
C LEU A 108 16.92 13.37 13.41
N SER A 109 17.23 14.30 14.33
CA SER A 109 18.20 14.04 15.39
C SER A 109 17.75 12.98 16.39
N ALA A 110 16.44 12.80 16.58
CA ALA A 110 15.88 11.84 17.54
C ALA A 110 15.84 10.41 16.99
N THR A 111 15.74 10.26 15.67
CA THR A 111 15.43 8.97 15.04
C THR A 111 16.44 8.55 13.96
N ASP A 112 17.18 9.52 13.43
CA ASP A 112 18.29 9.37 12.48
C ASP A 112 17.96 8.48 11.25
N PRO A 113 16.91 8.75 10.46
CA PRO A 113 16.46 7.82 9.42
C PRO A 113 17.46 7.63 8.26
N ASP A 114 17.39 6.46 7.61
CA ASP A 114 18.09 6.16 6.36
C ASP A 114 17.21 6.47 5.13
N VAL A 115 15.90 6.30 5.30
CA VAL A 115 14.88 6.54 4.27
C VAL A 115 13.78 7.41 4.85
N VAL A 116 13.38 8.45 4.11
CA VAL A 116 12.16 9.21 4.41
C VAL A 116 11.10 8.93 3.35
N VAL A 117 9.91 8.55 3.81
CA VAL A 117 8.69 8.38 3.00
C VAL A 117 7.75 9.54 3.31
N MET A 118 7.66 10.51 2.40
CA MET A 118 6.98 11.77 2.64
C MET A 118 5.67 11.90 1.85
N HIS A 119 4.54 11.95 2.57
CA HIS A 119 3.25 12.42 2.07
C HIS A 119 2.85 13.66 2.88
N PHE A 120 3.14 14.85 2.36
CA PHE A 120 3.03 16.07 3.16
C PHE A 120 2.78 17.31 2.31
N ALA A 121 1.57 17.87 2.35
CA ALA A 121 1.20 19.17 1.75
C ALA A 121 -0.32 19.36 1.73
N THR A 122 -1.09 18.39 2.23
CA THR A 122 -2.56 18.40 2.17
C THR A 122 -3.12 19.66 2.81
N ASN A 123 -2.60 20.01 3.99
CA ASN A 123 -3.04 21.20 4.71
C ASN A 123 -2.56 22.50 4.05
N ASP A 124 -1.42 22.49 3.36
CA ASP A 124 -0.91 23.63 2.60
C ASP A 124 -1.80 23.92 1.38
N VAL A 125 -2.18 22.87 0.63
CA VAL A 125 -3.14 22.95 -0.48
C VAL A 125 -4.48 23.48 0.01
N TRP A 126 -4.97 22.94 1.13
CA TRP A 126 -6.21 23.41 1.75
C TRP A 126 -6.11 24.88 2.19
N SER A 127 -4.95 25.28 2.71
CA SER A 127 -4.65 26.64 3.15
C SER A 127 -4.24 27.60 2.01
N ASN A 128 -4.48 27.23 0.76
CA ASN A 128 -4.19 28.05 -0.42
C ASN A 128 -2.71 28.46 -0.57
N LYS A 129 -1.78 27.60 -0.15
CA LYS A 129 -0.36 27.78 -0.45
C LYS A 129 -0.09 27.42 -1.91
N SER A 130 0.70 28.25 -2.58
CA SER A 130 1.10 28.01 -3.95
C SER A 130 2.01 26.79 -4.06
N PRO A 131 2.04 26.09 -5.22
CA PRO A 131 3.02 25.04 -5.45
C PRO A 131 4.47 25.49 -5.20
N GLN A 132 4.80 26.75 -5.50
CA GLN A 132 6.13 27.31 -5.28
C GLN A 132 6.47 27.42 -3.79
N GLU A 133 5.54 27.87 -2.94
CA GLU A 133 5.73 27.89 -1.48
C GLU A 133 5.92 26.48 -0.92
N ILE A 134 5.07 25.53 -1.35
CA ILE A 134 5.11 24.13 -0.90
C ILE A 134 6.43 23.47 -1.30
N LEU A 135 6.84 23.60 -2.57
CA LEU A 135 8.08 23.01 -3.07
C LEU A 135 9.33 23.70 -2.51
N GLY A 136 9.25 25.00 -2.18
CA GLY A 136 10.29 25.70 -1.42
C GLY A 136 10.47 25.12 -0.02
N ALA A 137 9.36 24.81 0.67
CA ALA A 137 9.40 24.13 1.96
C ALA A 137 9.94 22.70 1.85
N TRP A 138 9.50 21.92 0.85
CA TRP A 138 10.05 20.59 0.58
C TRP A 138 11.56 20.64 0.30
N THR A 139 12.03 21.65 -0.45
CA THR A 139 13.47 21.86 -0.69
C THR A 139 14.23 22.07 0.63
N THR A 140 13.66 22.85 1.55
CA THR A 140 14.23 23.08 2.88
C THR A 140 14.30 21.77 3.68
N LEU A 141 13.23 20.96 3.66
CA LEU A 141 13.22 19.67 4.33
C LEU A 141 14.26 18.70 3.74
N VAL A 142 14.40 18.64 2.41
CA VAL A 142 15.44 17.84 1.74
C VAL A 142 16.85 18.26 2.17
N GLN A 143 17.10 19.57 2.32
CA GLN A 143 18.38 20.08 2.81
C GLN A 143 18.64 19.64 4.26
N GLN A 144 17.63 19.70 5.14
CA GLN A 144 17.73 19.24 6.52
C GLN A 144 17.98 17.72 6.59
N MET A 145 17.26 16.92 5.79
CA MET A 145 17.47 15.48 5.66
C MET A 145 18.91 15.15 5.26
N ARG A 146 19.44 15.85 4.23
CA ARG A 146 20.81 15.63 3.74
C ARG A 146 21.90 16.13 4.70
N ALA A 147 21.59 17.14 5.51
CA ALA A 147 22.48 17.59 6.56
C ALA A 147 22.59 16.54 7.70
N SER A 148 21.49 15.84 7.99
CA SER A 148 21.48 14.72 8.94
C SER A 148 22.16 13.47 8.36
N ASN A 149 21.80 13.11 7.13
CA ASN A 149 22.32 11.94 6.42
C ASN A 149 22.57 12.30 4.94
N PRO A 150 23.84 12.51 4.52
CA PRO A 150 24.18 12.85 3.14
C PRO A 150 23.75 11.80 2.10
N ALA A 151 23.48 10.57 2.54
CA ALA A 151 23.02 9.45 1.71
C ALA A 151 21.52 9.16 1.84
N MET A 152 20.74 10.05 2.47
CA MET A 152 19.31 9.86 2.69
C MET A 152 18.57 9.51 1.39
N LYS A 153 17.81 8.42 1.41
CA LYS A 153 16.89 8.07 0.31
C LYS A 153 15.54 8.72 0.59
N ILE A 154 15.02 9.46 -0.37
CA ILE A 154 13.82 10.29 -0.16
C ILE A 154 12.75 9.85 -1.14
N LEU A 155 11.63 9.35 -0.63
CA LEU A 155 10.44 9.03 -1.41
C LEU A 155 9.40 10.10 -1.14
N VAL A 156 8.87 10.73 -2.20
CA VAL A 156 7.88 11.81 -2.08
C VAL A 156 6.62 11.45 -2.83
N ALA A 157 5.45 11.73 -2.27
CA ALA A 157 4.20 11.50 -2.95
C ALA A 157 3.94 12.60 -3.99
N GLN A 158 3.49 12.25 -5.21
CA GLN A 158 2.39 13.05 -5.75
C GLN A 158 1.21 12.79 -4.82
N ILE A 159 0.72 13.81 -4.12
CA ILE A 159 -0.24 13.61 -3.02
C ILE A 159 -1.59 13.14 -3.56
N ILE A 160 -2.35 12.46 -2.71
CA ILE A 160 -3.73 12.06 -3.02
C ILE A 160 -4.61 13.31 -3.21
N PRO A 161 -5.75 13.20 -3.92
CA PRO A 161 -6.73 14.28 -4.03
C PRO A 161 -7.13 14.92 -2.70
N VAL A 162 -7.06 16.25 -2.65
CA VAL A 162 -7.63 17.08 -1.59
C VAL A 162 -8.96 17.65 -2.08
N ALA A 163 -10.06 17.08 -1.62
CA ALA A 163 -11.41 17.45 -2.08
C ALA A 163 -12.44 17.55 -0.94
N PRO A 164 -12.15 18.29 0.16
CA PRO A 164 -13.13 18.47 1.23
C PRO A 164 -14.30 19.33 0.76
N SER A 165 -15.48 19.10 1.33
CA SER A 165 -16.70 19.87 0.96
C SER A 165 -16.56 21.38 1.17
N SER A 166 -15.66 21.81 2.05
CA SER A 166 -15.39 23.22 2.35
C SER A 166 -14.42 23.90 1.39
N CYS A 167 -13.83 23.20 0.42
CA CYS A 167 -12.83 23.78 -0.49
C CYS A 167 -13.02 23.32 -1.94
N GLY A 168 -13.77 24.09 -2.72
CA GLY A 168 -14.00 23.82 -4.14
C GLY A 168 -12.75 23.92 -5.02
N ASP A 169 -11.76 24.74 -4.62
CA ASP A 169 -10.52 24.93 -5.40
C ASP A 169 -9.44 23.88 -5.11
N CYS A 170 -9.55 23.17 -3.98
CA CYS A 170 -8.52 22.24 -3.51
C CYS A 170 -8.18 21.14 -4.53
N PRO A 171 -9.15 20.56 -5.28
CA PRO A 171 -8.82 19.61 -6.33
C PRO A 171 -7.88 20.18 -7.39
N GLN A 172 -8.15 21.40 -7.89
CA GLN A 172 -7.31 22.04 -8.91
C GLN A 172 -5.95 22.45 -8.33
N ARG A 173 -5.91 22.93 -7.09
CA ARG A 173 -4.64 23.24 -6.40
C ARG A 173 -3.77 21.98 -6.24
N THR A 174 -4.40 20.84 -5.94
CA THR A 174 -3.69 19.55 -5.87
C THR A 174 -3.12 19.15 -7.23
N VAL A 175 -3.89 19.29 -8.32
CA VAL A 175 -3.41 19.05 -9.69
C VAL A 175 -2.20 19.92 -10.01
N ASN A 176 -2.26 21.21 -9.68
CA ASN A 176 -1.16 22.15 -9.94
C ASN A 176 0.11 21.78 -9.17
N LEU A 177 -0.02 21.38 -7.90
CA LEU A 177 1.12 20.88 -7.11
C LEU A 177 1.69 19.60 -7.71
N ASN A 178 0.85 18.58 -7.95
CA ASN A 178 1.27 17.28 -8.47
C ASN A 178 1.95 17.38 -9.84
N ALA A 179 1.55 18.34 -10.68
CA ALA A 179 2.20 18.59 -11.96
C ALA A 179 3.64 19.13 -11.82
N ALA A 180 3.96 19.85 -10.73
CA ALA A 180 5.26 20.45 -10.50
C ALA A 180 6.27 19.51 -9.80
N ILE A 181 5.77 18.51 -9.05
CA ILE A 181 6.60 17.59 -8.24
C ILE A 181 7.66 16.83 -9.07
N PRO A 182 7.36 16.24 -10.26
CA PRO A 182 8.36 15.48 -11.01
C PRO A 182 9.58 16.30 -11.41
N ALA A 183 9.36 17.51 -11.92
CA ALA A 183 10.46 18.41 -12.32
C ALA A 183 11.26 18.90 -11.10
N TRP A 184 10.59 19.21 -10.00
CA TRP A 184 11.23 19.57 -8.73
C TRP A 184 12.12 18.45 -8.20
N ALA A 185 11.61 17.22 -8.14
CA ALA A 185 12.35 16.07 -7.64
C ALA A 185 13.58 15.79 -8.53
N ALA A 186 13.42 15.81 -9.86
CA ALA A 186 14.52 15.64 -10.79
C ALA A 186 15.61 16.72 -10.63
N GLY A 187 15.23 17.97 -10.35
CA GLY A 187 16.17 19.08 -10.15
C GLY A 187 17.00 18.99 -8.86
N LEU A 188 16.54 18.23 -7.86
CA LEU A 188 17.23 18.08 -6.57
C LEU A 188 17.83 16.69 -6.33
N SER A 189 17.41 15.66 -7.09
CA SER A 189 17.86 14.28 -6.92
C SER A 189 19.35 14.13 -7.25
N THR A 190 20.07 13.32 -6.48
CA THR A 190 21.48 12.98 -6.73
C THR A 190 21.69 11.48 -6.62
N ALA A 191 22.83 10.98 -7.11
CA ALA A 191 23.18 9.56 -6.97
C ALA A 191 23.38 9.15 -5.50
N ALA A 192 23.91 10.05 -4.66
CA ALA A 192 24.14 9.79 -3.24
C ALA A 192 22.86 9.86 -2.41
N SER A 193 21.96 10.79 -2.73
CA SER A 193 20.69 11.00 -2.03
C SER A 193 19.56 11.12 -3.06
N PRO A 194 19.07 9.99 -3.60
CA PRO A 194 18.05 9.98 -4.64
C PRO A 194 16.70 10.44 -4.08
N ILE A 195 15.99 11.24 -4.88
CA ILE A 195 14.58 11.58 -4.67
C ILE A 195 13.75 10.79 -5.68
N THR A 196 12.83 9.97 -5.19
CA THR A 196 11.90 9.17 -6.01
C THR A 196 10.48 9.67 -5.81
N VAL A 197 9.81 10.02 -6.90
CA VAL A 197 8.40 10.42 -6.87
C VAL A 197 7.53 9.16 -6.94
N VAL A 198 6.58 9.06 -6.00
CA VAL A 198 5.61 7.98 -5.91
C VAL A 198 4.23 8.53 -6.22
N ASP A 199 3.62 8.02 -7.28
CA ASP A 199 2.29 8.46 -7.72
C ASP A 199 1.19 7.85 -6.83
N GLN A 200 0.71 8.64 -5.86
CA GLN A 200 -0.46 8.32 -5.05
C GLN A 200 -1.77 8.85 -5.64
N TRP A 201 -1.72 9.55 -6.78
CA TRP A 201 -2.84 10.25 -7.38
C TRP A 201 -3.57 9.41 -8.44
N THR A 202 -2.84 8.81 -9.38
CA THR A 202 -3.45 8.14 -10.53
C THR A 202 -4.30 6.96 -10.08
N GLY A 203 -5.58 6.95 -10.47
CA GLY A 203 -6.54 5.91 -10.08
C GLY A 203 -7.15 6.11 -8.69
N TRP A 204 -6.89 7.24 -8.04
CA TRP A 204 -7.59 7.67 -6.82
C TRP A 204 -8.91 8.37 -7.16
N ASN A 205 -9.96 8.04 -6.41
CA ASN A 205 -11.24 8.73 -6.43
C ASN A 205 -11.56 9.20 -5.02
N ALA A 206 -11.51 10.51 -4.79
CA ALA A 206 -11.76 11.10 -3.49
C ALA A 206 -13.09 10.63 -2.88
N ALA A 207 -14.15 10.50 -3.68
CA ALA A 207 -15.47 10.12 -3.18
C ALA A 207 -15.54 8.66 -2.68
N THR A 208 -14.69 7.77 -3.18
CA THR A 208 -14.74 6.33 -2.83
C THR A 208 -13.56 5.86 -1.99
N ASP A 209 -12.44 6.57 -2.04
CA ASP A 209 -11.18 6.20 -1.39
C ASP A 209 -10.90 7.04 -0.12
N THR A 210 -11.73 8.04 0.17
CA THR A 210 -11.64 8.85 1.40
C THR A 210 -12.95 8.81 2.19
N SER A 211 -12.91 9.19 3.47
CA SER A 211 -14.10 9.34 4.31
C SER A 211 -14.74 10.73 4.23
N ASP A 212 -13.96 11.76 3.92
CA ASP A 212 -14.37 13.17 4.01
C ASP A 212 -13.89 14.03 2.82
N GLY A 213 -13.40 13.38 1.76
CA GLY A 213 -12.75 14.03 0.63
C GLY A 213 -11.24 14.23 0.79
N VAL A 214 -10.66 13.87 1.94
CA VAL A 214 -9.24 14.11 2.27
C VAL A 214 -8.59 12.89 2.91
N HIS A 215 -9.17 12.34 3.98
CA HIS A 215 -8.58 11.26 4.75
C HIS A 215 -8.92 9.90 4.13
N PRO A 216 -7.93 9.05 3.80
CA PRO A 216 -8.16 7.73 3.25
C PRO A 216 -9.07 6.87 4.12
N ASN A 217 -10.04 6.21 3.50
CA ASN A 217 -10.74 5.09 4.12
C ASN A 217 -9.95 3.78 3.89
N ASP A 218 -10.49 2.63 4.29
CA ASP A 218 -9.79 1.34 4.16
C ASP A 218 -9.31 1.04 2.73
N ALA A 219 -10.12 1.36 1.70
CA ALA A 219 -9.73 1.18 0.30
C ALA A 219 -8.59 2.12 -0.11
N GLY A 220 -8.66 3.39 0.29
CA GLY A 220 -7.58 4.35 0.07
C GLY A 220 -6.29 3.97 0.82
N ILE A 221 -6.41 3.43 2.03
CA ILE A 221 -5.31 2.93 2.85
C ILE A 221 -4.56 1.79 2.14
N VAL A 222 -5.28 0.84 1.55
CA VAL A 222 -4.67 -0.24 0.75
C VAL A 222 -3.94 0.34 -0.47
N LYS A 223 -4.57 1.27 -1.21
CA LYS A 223 -3.94 1.92 -2.37
C LYS A 223 -2.64 2.65 -2.00
N LEU A 224 -2.65 3.42 -0.90
CA LEU A 224 -1.45 4.11 -0.42
C LEU A 224 -0.31 3.12 -0.15
N ALA A 225 -0.59 2.04 0.58
CA ALA A 225 0.40 1.02 0.90
C ALA A 225 0.94 0.32 -0.36
N ASP A 226 0.06 -0.04 -1.29
CA ASP A 226 0.43 -0.70 -2.56
C ASP A 226 1.32 0.17 -3.45
N ARG A 227 1.10 1.48 -3.45
CA ARG A 227 1.91 2.42 -4.24
C ARG A 227 3.25 2.73 -3.58
N TRP A 228 3.30 2.79 -2.25
CA TRP A 228 4.56 3.00 -1.54
C TRP A 228 5.49 1.79 -1.61
N TYR A 229 4.94 0.57 -1.54
CA TYR A 229 5.73 -0.65 -1.38
C TYR A 229 6.84 -0.84 -2.44
N PRO A 230 6.60 -0.75 -3.75
CA PRO A 230 7.64 -0.98 -4.76
C PRO A 230 8.79 0.02 -4.65
N ALA A 231 8.49 1.29 -4.39
CA ALA A 231 9.50 2.34 -4.27
C ALA A 231 10.32 2.18 -2.99
N LEU A 232 9.68 1.82 -1.87
CA LEU A 232 10.38 1.56 -0.62
C LEU A 232 11.24 0.31 -0.71
N ALA A 233 10.71 -0.80 -1.21
CA ALA A 233 11.47 -2.03 -1.43
C ALA A 233 12.73 -1.79 -2.27
N ALA A 234 12.62 -1.00 -3.35
CA ALA A 234 13.75 -0.62 -4.19
C ALA A 234 14.79 0.26 -3.46
N ALA A 235 14.31 1.19 -2.62
CA ALA A 235 15.19 1.99 -1.76
C ALA A 235 15.94 1.12 -0.74
N LEU A 236 15.31 0.09 -0.17
CA LEU A 236 15.93 -0.82 0.80
C LEU A 236 17.04 -1.67 0.17
N THR A 237 16.89 -2.13 -1.07
CA THR A 237 17.90 -2.94 -1.77
C THR A 237 19.01 -2.14 -2.46
N GLY A 238 18.91 -0.80 -2.48
CA GLY A 238 19.85 0.05 -3.21
C GLY A 238 19.70 -0.03 -4.74
N THR A 239 18.60 -0.58 -5.24
CA THR A 239 18.26 -0.58 -6.67
C THR A 239 17.41 0.65 -6.95
N THR A 240 17.91 1.64 -7.67
CA THR A 240 17.06 2.74 -8.15
C THR A 240 16.09 2.19 -9.20
N PRO A 241 14.77 2.35 -9.05
CA PRO A 241 13.85 1.99 -10.13
C PRO A 241 14.14 2.91 -11.32
N THR A 242 14.52 2.33 -12.45
CA THR A 242 14.56 3.07 -13.72
C THR A 242 13.14 3.54 -14.01
N PRO A 243 12.89 4.84 -14.25
CA PRO A 243 11.57 5.29 -14.65
C PRO A 243 11.19 4.52 -15.92
N THR A 244 10.08 3.81 -15.89
CA THR A 244 9.51 3.25 -17.11
C THR A 244 9.15 4.46 -17.97
N PRO A 245 9.72 4.62 -19.19
CA PRO A 245 9.33 5.73 -20.04
C PRO A 245 7.83 5.61 -20.31
N THR A 246 7.08 6.63 -19.90
CA THR A 246 5.71 6.81 -20.37
C THR A 246 5.79 6.95 -21.89
N VAL A 247 5.46 5.89 -22.61
CA VAL A 247 5.25 5.96 -24.05
C VAL A 247 4.04 6.86 -24.25
N THR A 248 4.25 8.09 -24.73
CA THR A 248 3.19 8.89 -25.32
C THR A 248 2.67 8.08 -26.52
N PRO A 249 1.42 7.58 -26.52
CA PRO A 249 0.93 6.85 -27.67
C PRO A 249 0.78 7.83 -28.85
N THR A 250 1.56 7.60 -29.90
CA THR A 250 1.32 8.17 -31.24
C THR A 250 -0.10 7.80 -31.68
N PRO A 251 -0.91 8.74 -32.19
CA PRO A 251 -2.30 8.47 -32.57
C PRO A 251 -2.34 7.44 -33.70
N THR A 252 -2.73 6.21 -33.37
CA THR A 252 -3.03 5.19 -34.37
C THR A 252 -4.50 5.33 -34.75
N VAL A 253 -4.74 5.68 -36.01
CA VAL A 253 -6.07 5.80 -36.59
C VAL A 253 -6.75 4.42 -36.51
N THR A 254 -7.72 4.29 -35.60
CA THR A 254 -8.55 3.10 -35.48
C THR A 254 -9.79 3.29 -36.35
N PRO A 255 -10.19 2.33 -37.20
CA PRO A 255 -11.34 2.49 -38.09
C PRO A 255 -12.63 2.70 -37.29
N THR A 256 -13.46 3.61 -37.79
CA THR A 256 -14.75 4.02 -37.25
C THR A 256 -15.63 2.82 -36.88
N PRO A 257 -16.05 2.65 -35.61
CA PRO A 257 -17.07 1.68 -35.26
C PRO A 257 -18.43 2.18 -35.76
N THR A 258 -19.12 1.33 -36.50
CA THR A 258 -20.52 1.51 -36.91
C THR A 258 -21.40 1.64 -35.66
N VAL A 259 -22.20 2.70 -35.61
CA VAL A 259 -23.19 2.95 -34.55
C VAL A 259 -24.21 1.81 -34.47
N SER A 260 -24.22 1.11 -33.34
CA SER A 260 -25.28 0.19 -32.92
C SER A 260 -26.22 0.93 -31.95
N PRO A 261 -27.56 0.80 -32.05
CA PRO A 261 -28.50 1.57 -31.25
C PRO A 261 -28.37 1.24 -29.75
N SER A 262 -28.29 2.30 -28.95
CA SER A 262 -28.25 2.29 -27.48
C SER A 262 -29.45 1.54 -26.88
N PRO A 263 -29.27 0.59 -25.94
CA PRO A 263 -30.38 0.07 -25.16
C PRO A 263 -30.89 1.15 -24.19
N SER A 264 -32.19 1.36 -24.23
CA SER A 264 -32.97 2.17 -23.28
C SER A 264 -32.68 1.77 -21.82
N PRO A 265 -32.68 2.70 -20.83
CA PRO A 265 -32.44 2.35 -19.43
C PRO A 265 -33.51 1.36 -18.95
N THR A 266 -33.08 0.15 -18.61
CA THR A 266 -33.91 -0.82 -17.92
C THR A 266 -33.90 -0.48 -16.44
N PHE A 267 -35.01 0.03 -15.92
CA PHE A 267 -35.25 0.11 -14.49
C PHE A 267 -35.21 -1.31 -13.91
N THR A 268 -34.14 -1.64 -13.21
CA THR A 268 -34.07 -2.87 -12.40
C THR A 268 -34.92 -2.65 -11.16
N MET A 269 -35.89 -3.53 -10.94
CA MET A 269 -36.76 -3.56 -9.76
C MET A 269 -35.92 -3.59 -8.46
N PRO A 270 -36.39 -2.99 -7.35
CA PRO A 270 -35.70 -3.08 -6.06
C PRO A 270 -35.41 -4.53 -5.67
N PRO A 271 -34.26 -4.84 -5.04
CA PRO A 271 -34.15 -6.07 -4.26
C PRO A 271 -35.32 -6.08 -3.27
N ALA A 272 -36.10 -7.16 -3.24
CA ALA A 272 -37.24 -7.32 -2.32
C ALA A 272 -36.87 -7.08 -0.84
N ASP A 273 -35.58 -7.14 -0.55
CA ASP A 273 -34.99 -7.21 0.78
C ASP A 273 -34.27 -5.93 1.24
N GLY A 274 -34.36 -4.84 0.46
CA GLY A 274 -34.01 -3.47 0.89
C GLY A 274 -32.53 -3.07 0.84
N CYS A 275 -31.63 -3.97 0.46
CA CYS A 275 -30.21 -3.68 0.25
C CYS A 275 -29.62 -4.50 -0.90
N THR A 276 -28.46 -4.06 -1.39
CA THR A 276 -27.63 -4.80 -2.36
C THR A 276 -26.32 -5.20 -1.69
N ALA A 277 -25.76 -6.33 -2.13
CA ALA A 277 -24.44 -6.78 -1.74
C ALA A 277 -23.58 -7.03 -2.99
N THR A 278 -22.40 -6.42 -3.03
CA THR A 278 -21.42 -6.63 -4.10
C THR A 278 -20.26 -7.44 -3.55
N TYR A 279 -20.05 -8.64 -4.09
CA TYR A 279 -18.96 -9.54 -3.73
C TYR A 279 -17.78 -9.35 -4.68
N THR A 280 -16.59 -9.12 -4.12
CA THR A 280 -15.34 -8.94 -4.87
C THR A 280 -14.25 -9.82 -4.27
N VAL A 281 -13.58 -10.60 -5.12
CA VAL A 281 -12.39 -11.37 -4.72
C VAL A 281 -11.20 -10.41 -4.69
N ALA A 282 -10.67 -10.14 -3.50
CA ALA A 282 -9.57 -9.20 -3.30
C ALA A 282 -8.19 -9.86 -3.56
N SER A 283 -8.06 -11.15 -3.22
CA SER A 283 -6.85 -11.93 -3.44
C SER A 283 -7.18 -13.42 -3.49
N GLN A 284 -6.39 -14.22 -4.21
CA GLN A 284 -6.53 -15.67 -4.30
C GLN A 284 -5.17 -16.37 -4.38
N TRP A 285 -5.09 -17.57 -3.84
CA TRP A 285 -3.91 -18.44 -3.86
C TRP A 285 -4.35 -19.92 -3.96
N PRO A 286 -3.43 -20.86 -4.20
CA PRO A 286 -3.78 -22.28 -4.25
C PRO A 286 -4.48 -22.72 -2.94
N GLY A 287 -5.76 -23.05 -3.05
CA GLY A 287 -6.58 -23.53 -1.93
C GLY A 287 -7.24 -22.46 -1.06
N GLY A 288 -7.13 -21.16 -1.36
CA GLY A 288 -7.82 -20.13 -0.58
C GLY A 288 -7.89 -18.75 -1.23
N PHE A 289 -8.68 -17.87 -0.61
CA PHE A 289 -8.94 -16.52 -1.11
C PHE A 289 -9.36 -15.56 0.01
N VAL A 290 -9.30 -14.27 -0.29
CA VAL A 290 -9.93 -13.20 0.48
C VAL A 290 -10.97 -12.53 -0.38
N ALA A 291 -12.16 -12.32 0.18
CA ALA A 291 -13.24 -11.59 -0.46
C ALA A 291 -13.74 -10.43 0.41
N THR A 292 -14.14 -9.36 -0.26
CA THR A 292 -14.81 -8.20 0.33
C THR A 292 -16.23 -8.13 -0.17
N VAL A 293 -17.17 -7.83 0.73
CA VAL A 293 -18.58 -7.68 0.42
C VAL A 293 -19.03 -6.28 0.82
N ARG A 294 -19.46 -5.49 -0.16
CA ARG A 294 -20.04 -4.17 0.06
C ARG A 294 -21.55 -4.25 0.17
N VAL A 295 -22.08 -3.80 1.29
CA VAL A 295 -23.51 -3.68 1.56
C VAL A 295 -23.96 -2.24 1.32
N LYS A 296 -24.98 -2.07 0.49
CA LYS A 296 -25.57 -0.76 0.22
C LYS A 296 -27.09 -0.79 0.42
N PRO A 297 -27.67 0.16 1.17
CA PRO A 297 -29.11 0.31 1.22
C PRO A 297 -29.65 0.70 -0.15
N TRP A 298 -30.77 0.10 -0.55
CA TRP A 298 -31.35 0.37 -1.88
C TRP A 298 -31.93 1.79 -1.97
N ALA A 299 -32.76 2.17 -0.99
CA ALA A 299 -33.43 3.48 -0.96
C ALA A 299 -33.56 4.06 0.46
N VAL A 300 -33.77 3.21 1.47
CA VAL A 300 -33.94 3.62 2.87
C VAL A 300 -32.73 3.17 3.68
N ALA A 301 -32.35 3.93 4.71
CA ALA A 301 -31.29 3.54 5.63
C ALA A 301 -31.52 2.14 6.24
N LEU A 302 -30.44 1.42 6.48
CA LEU A 302 -30.46 0.14 7.20
C LEU A 302 -30.21 0.41 8.69
N ALA A 303 -30.95 -0.26 9.56
CA ALA A 303 -30.65 -0.34 10.99
C ALA A 303 -29.75 -1.55 11.32
N GLY A 304 -29.75 -2.54 10.43
CA GLY A 304 -28.93 -3.73 10.42
C GLY A 304 -28.97 -4.37 9.04
N TRP A 305 -28.02 -5.24 8.76
CA TRP A 305 -27.96 -5.98 7.50
C TRP A 305 -27.50 -7.41 7.71
N LYS A 306 -27.93 -8.27 6.81
CA LYS A 306 -27.47 -9.65 6.66
C LYS A 306 -27.15 -9.92 5.20
N VAL A 307 -25.98 -10.48 4.93
CA VAL A 307 -25.61 -10.96 3.60
C VAL A 307 -25.39 -12.45 3.62
N THR A 308 -26.03 -13.18 2.72
CA THR A 308 -25.78 -14.60 2.50
C THR A 308 -24.93 -14.79 1.26
N VAL A 309 -23.80 -15.50 1.42
CA VAL A 309 -22.90 -15.91 0.33
C VAL A 309 -22.90 -17.43 0.25
N THR A 310 -23.13 -17.97 -0.95
CA THR A 310 -23.08 -19.42 -1.21
C THR A 310 -21.86 -19.77 -2.06
N LEU A 311 -20.93 -20.53 -1.47
CA LEU A 311 -19.70 -21.01 -2.10
C LEU A 311 -19.86 -22.51 -2.43
N PRO A 312 -20.06 -22.90 -3.71
CA PRO A 312 -20.27 -24.32 -4.06
C PRO A 312 -19.04 -25.20 -3.80
N ASP A 313 -17.85 -24.61 -3.92
CA ASP A 313 -16.58 -25.28 -3.71
C ASP A 313 -15.71 -24.40 -2.81
N GLY A 314 -16.00 -24.39 -1.52
CA GLY A 314 -15.26 -23.61 -0.55
C GLY A 314 -15.98 -23.46 0.78
N ALA A 315 -15.27 -22.87 1.75
CA ALA A 315 -15.83 -22.57 3.06
C ALA A 315 -15.22 -21.29 3.61
N VAL A 316 -16.00 -20.53 4.37
CA VAL A 316 -15.52 -19.36 5.10
C VAL A 316 -14.74 -19.84 6.32
N THR A 317 -13.54 -19.32 6.52
CA THR A 317 -12.64 -19.70 7.63
C THR A 317 -12.42 -18.58 8.64
N HIS A 318 -12.42 -17.33 8.19
CA HIS A 318 -12.31 -16.17 9.05
C HIS A 318 -13.10 -15.00 8.46
N ALA A 319 -13.70 -14.16 9.30
CA ALA A 319 -14.47 -13.01 8.85
C ALA A 319 -14.23 -11.83 9.80
N TRP A 320 -14.28 -10.61 9.26
CA TRP A 320 -14.17 -9.37 10.03
C TRP A 320 -15.32 -8.43 9.68
N SER A 321 -15.56 -7.44 10.53
CA SER A 321 -16.64 -6.46 10.38
C SER A 321 -18.03 -7.10 10.20
N SER A 322 -18.21 -8.33 10.65
CA SER A 322 -19.43 -9.12 10.54
C SER A 322 -19.43 -10.27 11.54
N SER A 323 -20.61 -10.85 11.80
CA SER A 323 -20.78 -12.08 12.57
C SER A 323 -21.30 -13.19 11.65
N PRO A 324 -20.46 -14.15 11.23
CA PRO A 324 -20.85 -15.21 10.31
C PRO A 324 -21.63 -16.35 11.00
N THR A 325 -22.56 -16.97 10.29
CA THR A 325 -23.19 -18.24 10.65
C THR A 325 -23.27 -19.10 9.40
N THR A 326 -22.69 -20.30 9.44
CA THR A 326 -22.56 -21.18 8.27
C THR A 326 -23.50 -22.39 8.39
N SER A 327 -24.17 -22.72 7.29
CA SER A 327 -24.99 -23.92 7.14
C SER A 327 -24.75 -24.52 5.76
N GLY A 328 -24.01 -25.64 5.70
CA GLY A 328 -23.58 -26.23 4.43
C GLY A 328 -22.67 -25.27 3.65
N SER A 329 -22.97 -25.05 2.38
CA SER A 329 -22.23 -24.14 1.47
C SER A 329 -22.61 -22.67 1.60
N ALA A 330 -23.64 -22.34 2.40
CA ALA A 330 -24.11 -20.98 2.60
C ALA A 330 -23.60 -20.41 3.93
N THR A 331 -23.01 -19.21 3.89
CA THR A 331 -22.65 -18.44 5.08
C THR A 331 -23.42 -17.13 5.09
N THR A 332 -24.15 -16.87 6.19
CA THR A 332 -24.84 -15.60 6.44
C THR A 332 -24.02 -14.75 7.38
N PHE A 333 -23.69 -13.54 6.95
CA PHE A 333 -22.95 -12.53 7.69
C PHE A 333 -23.92 -11.48 8.20
N ALA A 334 -24.08 -11.37 9.52
CA ALA A 334 -24.80 -10.26 10.14
C ALA A 334 -23.85 -9.09 10.42
N SER A 335 -24.37 -7.86 10.41
CA SER A 335 -23.63 -6.67 10.80
C SER A 335 -22.99 -6.81 12.17
N ALA A 336 -21.76 -6.32 12.32
CA ALA A 336 -21.18 -6.08 13.64
C ALA A 336 -21.94 -4.94 14.35
N ALA A 337 -21.81 -4.88 15.67
CA ALA A 337 -22.54 -3.90 16.50
C ALA A 337 -22.33 -2.44 16.05
N TRP A 338 -21.18 -2.12 15.45
CA TRP A 338 -20.79 -0.77 15.06
C TRP A 338 -21.09 -0.42 13.60
N ASN A 339 -21.45 -1.39 12.73
CA ASN A 339 -21.69 -1.14 11.30
C ASN A 339 -23.08 -1.57 10.79
N GLY A 340 -24.02 -1.88 11.68
CA GLY A 340 -25.40 -2.21 11.30
C GLY A 340 -26.18 -1.02 10.73
N SER A 341 -25.94 0.18 11.27
CA SER A 341 -26.59 1.41 10.80
C SER A 341 -25.91 1.94 9.54
N VAL A 342 -26.63 1.95 8.42
CA VAL A 342 -26.12 2.46 7.14
C VAL A 342 -27.10 3.49 6.58
N PRO A 343 -26.73 4.78 6.47
CA PRO A 343 -27.64 5.80 5.96
C PRO A 343 -28.03 5.56 4.51
N ALA A 344 -29.18 6.07 4.08
CA ALA A 344 -29.59 6.01 2.68
C ALA A 344 -28.50 6.61 1.77
N GLY A 345 -28.17 5.90 0.68
CA GLY A 345 -27.07 6.29 -0.21
C GLY A 345 -25.66 5.91 0.27
N GLY A 346 -25.51 5.59 1.56
CA GLY A 346 -24.26 5.09 2.15
C GLY A 346 -23.94 3.65 1.78
N SER A 347 -22.83 3.13 2.30
CA SER A 347 -22.47 1.72 2.19
C SER A 347 -21.54 1.33 3.32
N VAL A 348 -21.50 0.05 3.66
CA VAL A 348 -20.50 -0.53 4.55
C VAL A 348 -19.86 -1.73 3.89
N GLU A 349 -18.68 -2.11 4.35
CA GLU A 349 -18.00 -3.30 3.86
C GLU A 349 -17.66 -4.23 5.02
N PHE A 350 -17.69 -5.51 4.72
CA PHE A 350 -17.07 -6.54 5.53
C PHE A 350 -16.25 -7.45 4.62
N GLY A 351 -15.38 -8.25 5.22
CA GLY A 351 -14.60 -9.21 4.45
C GLY A 351 -14.46 -10.54 5.15
N PHE A 352 -14.02 -11.52 4.39
CA PHE A 352 -13.75 -12.84 4.90
C PHE A 352 -12.67 -13.55 4.08
N GLN A 353 -11.99 -14.49 4.73
CA GLN A 353 -11.10 -15.44 4.12
C GLN A 353 -11.85 -16.77 3.91
N GLY A 354 -11.69 -17.35 2.72
CA GLY A 354 -12.26 -18.65 2.36
C GLY A 354 -11.21 -19.65 1.88
N THR A 355 -11.56 -20.93 1.93
CA THR A 355 -10.82 -22.02 1.29
C THR A 355 -11.48 -22.42 -0.03
N GLY A 356 -10.73 -23.07 -0.92
CA GLY A 356 -11.27 -23.56 -2.21
C GLY A 356 -11.42 -22.47 -3.27
N SER A 357 -12.46 -22.58 -4.08
CA SER A 357 -12.80 -21.65 -5.16
C SER A 357 -13.48 -20.39 -4.62
N PRO A 358 -13.08 -19.19 -5.08
CA PRO A 358 -13.72 -17.93 -4.70
C PRO A 358 -15.03 -17.65 -5.45
N THR A 359 -15.52 -18.56 -6.30
CA THR A 359 -16.74 -18.36 -7.07
C THR A 359 -17.98 -18.47 -6.17
N ALA A 360 -18.65 -17.33 -5.93
CA ALA A 360 -19.95 -17.31 -5.28
C ALA A 360 -21.07 -17.59 -6.29
N SER A 361 -21.89 -18.61 -6.02
CA SER A 361 -23.09 -18.93 -6.82
C SER A 361 -24.28 -18.04 -6.47
N GLN A 362 -24.27 -17.44 -5.28
CA GLN A 362 -25.30 -16.53 -4.80
C GLN A 362 -24.69 -15.54 -3.81
N VAL A 363 -25.11 -14.28 -3.93
CA VAL A 363 -24.82 -13.19 -2.97
C VAL A 363 -26.12 -12.41 -2.81
N ALA A 364 -26.73 -12.48 -1.62
CA ALA A 364 -28.03 -11.85 -1.35
C ALA A 364 -27.98 -11.02 -0.08
N CYS A 365 -28.51 -9.79 -0.11
CA CYS A 365 -28.56 -8.88 1.02
C CYS A 365 -29.99 -8.73 1.53
N THR A 366 -30.16 -8.73 2.85
CA THR A 366 -31.43 -8.47 3.52
C THR A 366 -31.25 -7.45 4.65
N ARG A 367 -32.22 -6.55 4.84
CA ARG A 367 -32.33 -5.74 6.05
C ARG A 367 -32.52 -6.63 7.29
N ALA A 368 -31.91 -6.25 8.42
CA ALA A 368 -31.98 -7.01 9.68
C ALA A 368 -32.67 -6.23 10.80
#